data_AF-A0A9P9IUI2-F1
#
_entry.id   AF-A0A9P9IUI2-F1
#
_cell.length_a   1.000
_cell.length_b   1.000
_cell.length_c   1.000
_cell.angle_alpha   90.00
_cell.angle_beta   90.00
_cell.angle_gamma   90.00
#
_symmetry.space_group_name_H-M   'P 1'
#
loop_
_entity.id
_entity.type
_entity.pdbx_description
1 polymer ?
#
loop_
_entity_poly.entity_id
_entity_poly.type
_entity_poly.pdbx_seq_one_letter_code
_entity_poly.pdbx_strand_id
1 'polypeptide(L)'
;MSGKLCPKLPRLSCAHTEKSTENCKEFSGYQWTYFLSLKEGPIRSRAELFLASVNWLALQEYAASKRDGINCSLLPDIGLGYNHMVRIIEFMDGGRWVARLKLPPLTKSNSSEHALETTGICEFNTISLLRQKTSIPIPKIHAFEARFDCSVKAPFMLMDCLEGNVGMDLGMTIPPKSKKAFLSGLAKIHVHLSTVQLPKIGTIVSMNADGTCQQGPIPGLGGPFNTATEFFEAWAAQAKFRMSDEQLRAASGEYADEIVPSVSSFPESISKLASRLSVRDHGPFPLCHGDFGHNNTIVDDDYHILGVIDWETAFAGPWEVFGDFPLSFSTVPPGMDVPWDYNEDGSPKSAELAQKYADQRDYVAAVKEEENRSGGNGHCLSEALEDSRRQQLATAMRLFQNGKVGWYSKVIDQLC
;
A
#
# COMPACT_ATOMS: atom_id res chain seq x y z
N MET A 1 -20.86 27.89 53.34
CA MET A 1 -22.03 27.77 52.43
C MET A 1 -21.51 27.69 51.01
N SER A 2 -21.96 26.66 50.28
CA SER A 2 -21.95 26.48 48.83
C SER A 2 -20.64 26.66 48.06
N GLY A 3 -19.85 25.57 48.01
CA GLY A 3 -19.10 25.23 46.81
C GLY A 3 -20.05 24.78 45.68
N LYS A 4 -19.70 25.10 44.43
CA LYS A 4 -20.36 24.56 43.23
C LYS A 4 -19.39 23.71 42.43
N LEU A 5 -19.84 22.49 42.18
CA LEU A 5 -19.19 21.41 41.47
C LEU A 5 -18.98 21.74 39.99
N CYS A 6 -17.78 21.41 39.48
CA CYS A 6 -17.59 21.04 38.07
C CYS A 6 -18.14 19.61 37.85
N PRO A 7 -18.88 19.34 36.77
CA PRO A 7 -19.34 17.99 36.46
C PRO A 7 -18.15 17.12 36.04
N LYS A 8 -17.85 16.12 36.87
CA LYS A 8 -16.93 15.02 36.57
C LYS A 8 -17.51 14.19 35.42
N LEU A 9 -16.70 14.00 34.37
CA LEU A 9 -16.88 12.93 33.38
C LEU A 9 -16.96 11.57 34.11
N PRO A 10 -17.87 10.65 33.74
CA PRO A 10 -18.01 9.38 34.42
C PRO A 10 -16.77 8.51 34.20
N ARG A 11 -16.11 8.15 35.31
CA ARG A 11 -15.17 7.03 35.39
C ARG A 11 -15.98 5.75 35.14
N LEU A 12 -15.79 5.11 33.98
CA LEU A 12 -16.20 3.73 33.79
C LEU A 12 -15.23 2.84 34.58
N SER A 13 -15.74 2.27 35.67
CA SER A 13 -15.07 1.28 36.49
C SER A 13 -14.81 0.00 35.70
N CYS A 14 -13.59 -0.52 35.80
CA CYS A 14 -13.27 -1.89 35.41
C CYS A 14 -14.15 -2.88 36.17
N ALA A 15 -15.14 -3.45 35.48
CA ALA A 15 -15.71 -4.72 35.87
C ALA A 15 -14.87 -5.79 35.18
N HIS A 16 -14.05 -6.50 35.96
CA HIS A 16 -13.46 -7.76 35.55
C HIS A 16 -14.59 -8.76 35.29
N THR A 17 -14.89 -8.97 34.01
CA THR A 17 -15.52 -10.20 33.56
C THR A 17 -14.44 -11.01 32.85
N GLU A 18 -14.04 -12.11 33.48
CA GLU A 18 -13.25 -13.17 32.87
C GLU A 18 -13.97 -13.60 31.58
N LYS A 19 -13.48 -13.12 30.44
CA LYS A 19 -13.88 -13.66 29.14
C LYS A 19 -13.02 -14.89 28.89
N SER A 20 -13.68 -16.02 29.03
CA SER A 20 -13.31 -17.33 28.50
C SER A 20 -12.52 -17.23 27.20
N THR A 21 -11.30 -17.76 27.23
CA THR A 21 -10.51 -18.15 26.07
C THR A 21 -11.24 -19.26 25.32
N GLU A 22 -12.06 -18.94 24.32
CA GLU A 22 -12.55 -19.92 23.34
C GLU A 22 -13.13 -19.21 22.10
N ASN A 23 -12.82 -19.80 20.93
CA ASN A 23 -13.12 -19.37 19.55
C ASN A 23 -12.27 -18.24 18.95
N CYS A 24 -11.02 -18.60 18.61
CA CYS A 24 -10.36 -18.03 17.44
C CYS A 24 -11.17 -18.50 16.21
N LYS A 25 -12.11 -17.68 15.72
CA LYS A 25 -12.89 -18.04 14.53
C LYS A 25 -11.96 -18.05 13.31
N GLU A 26 -11.77 -19.23 12.73
CA GLU A 26 -11.46 -19.42 11.31
C GLU A 26 -12.48 -18.58 10.49
N PHE A 27 -12.02 -17.81 9.51
CA PHE A 27 -12.87 -16.88 8.77
C PHE A 27 -13.56 -17.62 7.61
N SER A 28 -14.62 -18.38 7.88
CA SER A 28 -15.35 -19.06 6.80
C SER A 28 -15.85 -18.04 5.75
N GLY A 29 -15.32 -18.11 4.53
CA GLY A 29 -15.71 -17.28 3.38
C GLY A 29 -15.19 -15.83 3.40
N TYR A 30 -15.84 -14.95 2.62
CA TYR A 30 -15.46 -13.55 2.48
C TYR A 30 -15.98 -12.70 3.65
N GLN A 31 -15.09 -11.93 4.27
CA GLN A 31 -15.37 -11.03 5.40
C GLN A 31 -15.50 -9.57 4.94
N TRP A 32 -15.99 -9.36 3.72
CA TRP A 32 -16.09 -8.04 3.07
C TRP A 32 -17.22 -7.20 3.67
N THR A 33 -16.97 -6.67 4.86
CA THR A 33 -17.96 -5.93 5.66
C THR A 33 -17.82 -4.41 5.52
N TYR A 34 -16.73 -3.94 4.90
CA TYR A 34 -16.39 -2.52 4.89
C TYR A 34 -17.48 -1.64 4.27
N PHE A 35 -18.04 -2.05 3.12
CA PHE A 35 -19.14 -1.32 2.45
C PHE A 35 -20.33 -1.09 3.39
N LEU A 36 -20.77 -2.14 4.10
CA LEU A 36 -21.91 -2.07 5.03
C LEU A 36 -21.59 -1.28 6.30
N SER A 37 -20.32 -1.25 6.70
CA SER A 37 -19.86 -0.54 7.90
C SER A 37 -19.73 0.99 7.71
N LEU A 38 -19.83 1.47 6.46
CA LEU A 38 -19.64 2.89 6.17
C LEU A 38 -20.70 3.76 6.87
N LYS A 39 -20.22 4.78 7.58
CA LYS A 39 -21.04 5.85 8.14
C LYS A 39 -21.51 6.79 7.03
N GLU A 40 -22.60 7.51 7.29
CA GLU A 40 -23.05 8.58 6.39
C GLU A 40 -21.91 9.57 6.13
N GLY A 41 -21.74 9.94 4.87
CA GLY A 41 -20.69 10.84 4.43
C GLY A 41 -20.25 10.61 2.98
N PRO A 42 -19.27 11.39 2.50
CA PRO A 42 -18.89 11.41 1.09
C PRO A 42 -18.47 10.04 0.53
N ILE A 43 -17.78 9.22 1.33
CA ILE A 43 -17.32 7.89 0.93
C ILE A 43 -18.50 6.95 0.70
N ARG A 44 -19.46 6.93 1.63
CA ARG A 44 -20.68 6.13 1.51
C ARG A 44 -21.52 6.57 0.32
N SER A 45 -21.79 7.86 0.19
CA SER A 45 -22.56 8.40 -0.94
C SER A 45 -21.89 8.09 -2.27
N ARG A 46 -20.55 8.22 -2.37
CA ARG A 46 -19.79 7.84 -3.57
C ARG A 46 -19.99 6.36 -3.92
N ALA A 47 -19.88 5.47 -2.93
CA ALA A 47 -20.00 4.03 -3.15
C ALA A 47 -21.44 3.62 -3.54
N GLU A 48 -22.46 4.14 -2.86
CA GLU A 48 -23.88 3.84 -3.14
C GLU A 48 -24.30 4.38 -4.51
N LEU A 49 -23.91 5.62 -4.86
CA LEU A 49 -24.18 6.19 -6.18
C LEU A 49 -23.49 5.39 -7.29
N PHE A 50 -22.24 4.97 -7.05
CA PHE A 50 -21.53 4.14 -8.00
C PHE A 50 -22.22 2.79 -8.20
N LEU A 51 -22.59 2.09 -7.11
CA LEU A 51 -23.31 0.82 -7.15
C LEU A 51 -24.60 0.92 -7.99
N ALA A 52 -25.33 2.02 -7.88
CA ALA A 52 -26.55 2.27 -8.64
C ALA A 52 -26.30 2.65 -10.12
N SER A 53 -25.14 3.25 -10.42
CA SER A 53 -24.81 3.74 -11.76
C SER A 53 -24.28 2.67 -12.72
N VAL A 54 -23.61 1.65 -12.19
CA VAL A 54 -22.98 0.57 -12.97
C VAL A 54 -24.06 -0.30 -13.63
N ASN A 55 -23.82 -0.65 -14.89
CA ASN A 55 -24.67 -1.60 -15.61
C ASN A 55 -24.22 -3.04 -15.34
N TRP A 56 -24.73 -3.62 -14.26
CA TRP A 56 -24.38 -4.98 -13.81
C TRP A 56 -24.77 -6.08 -14.81
N LEU A 57 -25.86 -5.90 -15.55
CA LEU A 57 -26.27 -6.85 -16.59
C LEU A 57 -25.24 -6.88 -17.73
N ALA A 58 -24.80 -5.71 -18.21
CA ALA A 58 -23.75 -5.64 -19.23
C ALA A 58 -22.42 -6.24 -18.74
N LEU A 59 -22.10 -6.11 -17.44
CA LEU A 59 -20.92 -6.75 -16.85
C LEU A 59 -21.04 -8.27 -16.88
N GLN A 60 -22.20 -8.83 -16.52
CA GLN A 60 -22.46 -10.27 -16.56
C GLN A 60 -22.42 -10.81 -18.00
N GLU A 61 -23.04 -10.13 -18.95
CA GLU A 61 -22.98 -10.47 -20.37
C GLU A 61 -21.54 -10.45 -20.90
N TYR A 62 -20.77 -9.41 -20.54
CA TYR A 62 -19.37 -9.31 -20.90
C TYR A 62 -18.56 -10.46 -20.29
N ALA A 63 -18.72 -10.74 -19.00
CA ALA A 63 -18.02 -11.83 -18.32
C ALA A 63 -18.36 -13.21 -18.92
N ALA A 64 -19.63 -13.48 -19.21
CA ALA A 64 -20.06 -14.68 -19.90
C ALA A 64 -19.39 -14.81 -21.28
N SER A 65 -19.32 -13.73 -22.06
CA SER A 65 -18.65 -13.74 -23.36
C SER A 65 -17.15 -14.07 -23.27
N LYS A 66 -16.50 -13.75 -22.15
CA LYS A 66 -15.09 -14.05 -21.88
C LYS A 66 -14.87 -15.46 -21.32
N ARG A 67 -15.93 -16.16 -20.93
CA ARG A 67 -15.94 -17.53 -20.43
C ARG A 67 -16.81 -18.42 -21.30
N ASP A 68 -16.58 -18.38 -22.62
CA ASP A 68 -17.20 -19.27 -23.61
C ASP A 68 -18.74 -19.27 -23.60
N GLY A 69 -19.36 -18.15 -23.20
CA GLY A 69 -20.81 -18.00 -23.13
C GLY A 69 -21.46 -18.63 -21.89
N ILE A 70 -20.69 -19.04 -20.89
CA ILE A 70 -21.24 -19.59 -19.64
C ILE A 70 -21.93 -18.45 -18.85
N ASN A 71 -23.22 -18.61 -18.61
CA ASN A 71 -24.00 -17.67 -17.80
C ASN A 71 -23.44 -17.52 -16.38
N CYS A 72 -23.63 -16.34 -15.80
CA CYS A 72 -23.16 -16.02 -14.46
C CYS A 72 -24.13 -15.12 -13.69
N SER A 73 -23.98 -15.11 -12.37
CA SER A 73 -24.67 -14.23 -11.43
C SER A 73 -23.64 -13.48 -10.57
N LEU A 74 -24.07 -12.36 -9.97
CA LEU A 74 -23.27 -11.67 -8.97
C LEU A 74 -23.66 -12.13 -7.57
N LEU A 75 -22.67 -12.48 -6.75
CA LEU A 75 -22.90 -12.76 -5.34
C LEU A 75 -23.22 -11.47 -4.56
N PRO A 76 -23.91 -11.57 -3.41
CA PRO A 76 -24.28 -10.40 -2.61
C PRO A 76 -23.08 -9.66 -2.02
N ASP A 77 -21.93 -10.32 -1.90
CA ASP A 77 -20.70 -9.76 -1.34
C ASP A 77 -20.22 -8.53 -2.14
N ILE A 78 -19.83 -7.49 -1.40
CA ILE A 78 -19.29 -6.24 -1.95
C ILE A 78 -17.99 -5.92 -1.21
N GLY A 79 -16.87 -6.12 -1.88
CA GLY A 79 -15.59 -5.60 -1.45
C GLY A 79 -15.48 -4.12 -1.82
N LEU A 80 -14.84 -3.33 -0.97
CA LEU A 80 -14.66 -1.91 -1.21
C LEU A 80 -13.30 -1.45 -0.72
N GLY A 81 -12.53 -0.83 -1.61
CA GLY A 81 -11.31 -0.09 -1.29
C GLY A 81 -11.51 1.41 -1.46
N TYR A 82 -10.44 2.19 -1.35
CA TYR A 82 -10.52 3.65 -1.55
C TYR A 82 -10.88 4.04 -2.99
N ASN A 83 -10.35 3.30 -3.98
CA ASN A 83 -10.51 3.59 -5.40
C ASN A 83 -11.37 2.57 -6.16
N HIS A 84 -11.73 1.44 -5.54
CA HIS A 84 -12.34 0.33 -6.26
C HIS A 84 -13.51 -0.29 -5.50
N MET A 85 -14.52 -0.73 -6.26
CA MET A 85 -15.57 -1.62 -5.79
C MET A 85 -15.35 -3.00 -6.40
N VAL A 86 -15.58 -4.05 -5.61
CA VAL A 86 -15.28 -5.42 -5.94
C VAL A 86 -16.53 -6.28 -5.80
N ARG A 87 -16.87 -7.05 -6.83
CA ARG A 87 -18.00 -8.00 -6.84
C ARG A 87 -17.54 -9.37 -7.28
N ILE A 88 -18.09 -10.43 -6.68
CA ILE A 88 -17.83 -11.80 -7.11
C ILE A 88 -18.85 -12.17 -8.19
N ILE A 89 -18.34 -12.70 -9.30
CA ILE A 89 -19.09 -13.31 -10.39
C ILE A 89 -19.02 -14.83 -10.20
N GLU A 90 -20.16 -15.48 -10.03
CA GLU A 90 -20.29 -16.94 -9.98
C GLU A 90 -20.88 -17.45 -11.29
N PHE A 91 -20.16 -18.34 -11.95
CA PHE A 91 -20.57 -18.97 -13.19
C PHE A 91 -21.35 -20.26 -12.93
N MET A 92 -22.22 -20.63 -13.86
CA MET A 92 -23.04 -21.86 -13.75
C MET A 92 -22.22 -23.16 -13.66
N ASP A 93 -20.95 -23.13 -14.09
CA ASP A 93 -19.99 -24.24 -13.96
C ASP A 93 -19.33 -24.31 -12.57
N GLY A 94 -19.74 -23.44 -11.63
CA GLY A 94 -19.19 -23.34 -10.28
C GLY A 94 -17.90 -22.52 -10.19
N GLY A 95 -17.35 -22.05 -11.31
CA GLY A 95 -16.18 -21.18 -11.28
C GLY A 95 -16.51 -19.78 -10.79
N ARG A 96 -15.52 -19.10 -10.20
CA ARG A 96 -15.67 -17.74 -9.69
C ARG A 96 -14.61 -16.81 -10.22
N TRP A 97 -15.03 -15.63 -10.65
CA TRP A 97 -14.15 -14.48 -10.94
C TRP A 97 -14.51 -13.32 -10.04
N VAL A 98 -13.60 -12.36 -9.94
CA VAL A 98 -13.85 -11.07 -9.31
C VAL A 98 -13.90 -9.99 -10.38
N ALA A 99 -14.92 -9.13 -10.31
CA ALA A 99 -14.93 -7.85 -11.02
C ALA A 99 -14.45 -6.75 -10.09
N ARG A 100 -13.30 -6.14 -10.40
CA ARG A 100 -12.75 -4.96 -9.72
C ARG A 100 -13.00 -3.73 -10.59
N LEU A 101 -13.89 -2.84 -10.15
CA LEU A 101 -14.33 -1.67 -10.90
C LEU A 101 -13.79 -0.39 -10.29
N LYS A 102 -13.36 0.55 -11.13
CA LYS A 102 -12.84 1.85 -10.70
C LYS A 102 -13.98 2.77 -10.25
N LEU A 103 -13.91 3.26 -9.02
CA LEU A 103 -14.82 4.28 -8.51
C LEU A 103 -14.49 5.64 -9.15
N PRO A 104 -15.50 6.49 -9.45
CA PRO A 104 -15.26 7.88 -9.86
C PRO A 104 -14.48 8.63 -8.77
N PRO A 105 -13.66 9.65 -9.08
CA PRO A 105 -12.94 10.41 -8.06
C PRO A 105 -13.84 10.98 -6.95
N LEU A 106 -13.37 10.95 -5.68
CA LEU A 106 -14.14 11.44 -4.52
C LEU A 106 -14.35 12.96 -4.56
N THR A 107 -13.33 13.69 -5.02
CA THR A 107 -13.43 15.12 -5.33
C THR A 107 -13.42 15.30 -6.84
N LYS A 108 -13.92 16.42 -7.34
CA LYS A 108 -13.65 16.86 -8.72
C LYS A 108 -12.16 17.20 -8.82
N SER A 109 -11.31 16.17 -8.81
CA SER A 109 -9.88 16.32 -9.02
C SER A 109 -9.65 16.77 -10.45
N ASN A 110 -8.59 17.54 -10.67
CA ASN A 110 -8.13 17.89 -12.03
C ASN A 110 -7.62 16.67 -12.82
N SER A 111 -7.61 15.48 -12.23
CA SER A 111 -7.28 14.23 -12.92
C SER A 111 -8.32 13.95 -14.00
N SER A 112 -7.92 14.07 -15.27
CA SER A 112 -8.76 13.73 -16.40
C SER A 112 -9.09 12.23 -16.42
N GLU A 113 -10.20 11.86 -17.05
CA GLU A 113 -10.53 10.44 -17.29
C GLU A 113 -9.36 9.71 -17.97
N HIS A 114 -8.70 10.35 -18.93
CA HIS A 114 -7.50 9.84 -19.58
C HIS A 114 -6.36 9.50 -18.59
N ALA A 115 -6.17 10.28 -17.53
CA ALA A 115 -5.15 9.97 -16.53
C ALA A 115 -5.51 8.70 -15.73
N LEU A 116 -6.80 8.50 -15.42
CA LEU A 116 -7.29 7.30 -14.74
C LEU A 116 -7.20 6.07 -15.65
N GLU A 117 -7.51 6.21 -16.93
CA GLU A 117 -7.33 5.17 -17.95
C GLU A 117 -5.86 4.75 -18.05
N THR A 118 -4.96 5.73 -18.09
CA THR A 118 -3.51 5.49 -18.12
C THR A 118 -3.04 4.71 -16.88
N THR A 119 -3.52 5.06 -15.69
CA THR A 119 -3.21 4.31 -14.46
C THR A 119 -3.70 2.87 -14.54
N GLY A 120 -4.93 2.63 -15.02
CA GLY A 120 -5.46 1.28 -15.19
C GLY A 120 -4.64 0.44 -16.18
N ILE A 121 -4.19 1.05 -17.28
CA ILE A 121 -3.31 0.39 -18.26
C ILE A 121 -1.96 0.04 -17.62
N CYS A 122 -1.38 0.97 -16.83
CA CYS A 122 -0.13 0.70 -16.12
C CYS A 122 -0.25 -0.45 -15.12
N GLU A 123 -1.37 -0.53 -14.39
CA GLU A 123 -1.67 -1.64 -13.48
C GLU A 123 -1.75 -2.97 -14.24
N PHE A 124 -2.50 -3.02 -15.35
CA PHE A 124 -2.64 -4.21 -16.19
C PHE A 124 -1.28 -4.71 -16.71
N ASN A 125 -0.44 -3.80 -17.23
CA ASN A 125 0.89 -4.15 -17.73
C ASN A 125 1.81 -4.65 -16.61
N THR A 126 1.73 -4.04 -15.43
CA THR A 126 2.52 -4.44 -14.27
C THR A 126 2.17 -5.86 -13.82
N ILE A 127 0.89 -6.18 -13.68
CA ILE A 127 0.42 -7.53 -13.35
C ILE A 127 0.89 -8.53 -14.42
N SER A 128 0.78 -8.15 -15.69
CA SER A 128 1.20 -9.01 -16.80
C SER A 128 2.70 -9.30 -16.78
N LEU A 129 3.55 -8.29 -16.53
CA LEU A 129 4.99 -8.47 -16.39
C LEU A 129 5.33 -9.41 -15.23
N LEU A 130 4.74 -9.15 -14.06
CA LEU A 130 5.02 -9.93 -12.85
C LEU A 130 4.63 -11.39 -13.02
N ARG A 131 3.49 -11.68 -13.64
CA ARG A 131 3.06 -13.04 -13.93
C ARG A 131 3.96 -13.76 -14.95
N GLN A 132 4.61 -13.02 -15.84
CA GLN A 132 5.57 -13.60 -16.80
C GLN A 132 6.95 -13.83 -16.18
N LYS A 133 7.39 -12.95 -15.28
CA LYS A 133 8.77 -12.93 -14.76
C LYS A 133 8.94 -13.59 -13.40
N THR A 134 7.85 -13.80 -12.67
CA THR A 134 7.91 -14.26 -11.27
C THR A 134 6.90 -15.37 -10.99
N SER A 135 7.12 -16.07 -9.88
CA SER A 135 6.14 -16.98 -9.29
C SER A 135 5.35 -16.32 -8.15
N ILE A 136 5.29 -14.99 -8.07
CA ILE A 136 4.51 -14.29 -7.05
C ILE A 136 3.04 -14.66 -7.26
N PRO A 137 2.29 -14.99 -6.19
CA PRO A 137 0.88 -15.27 -6.31
C PRO A 137 0.14 -13.96 -6.61
N ILE A 138 -0.29 -13.79 -7.86
CA ILE A 138 -1.06 -12.63 -8.33
C ILE A 138 -2.27 -13.18 -9.08
N PRO A 139 -3.51 -12.74 -8.82
CA PRO A 139 -4.68 -13.23 -9.54
C PRO A 139 -4.53 -13.06 -11.07
N LYS A 140 -4.91 -14.07 -11.85
CA LYS A 140 -4.90 -13.96 -13.31
C LYS A 140 -5.96 -12.96 -13.76
N ILE A 141 -5.61 -12.12 -14.73
CA ILE A 141 -6.58 -11.25 -15.42
C ILE A 141 -7.20 -12.03 -16.58
N HIS A 142 -8.53 -12.13 -16.59
CA HIS A 142 -9.32 -12.75 -17.66
C HIS A 142 -9.79 -11.72 -18.69
N ALA A 143 -10.07 -10.49 -18.23
CA ALA A 143 -10.41 -9.38 -19.11
C ALA A 143 -10.15 -8.04 -18.43
N PHE A 144 -9.98 -6.99 -19.24
CA PHE A 144 -9.72 -5.64 -18.81
C PHE A 144 -10.39 -4.64 -19.76
N GLU A 145 -11.04 -3.63 -19.21
CA GLU A 145 -11.60 -2.48 -19.94
C GLU A 145 -11.21 -1.21 -19.19
N ALA A 146 -10.42 -0.37 -19.86
CA ALA A 146 -9.91 0.86 -19.27
C ALA A 146 -10.91 2.01 -19.35
N ARG A 147 -11.80 2.01 -20.35
CA ARG A 147 -12.61 3.18 -20.70
C ARG A 147 -13.84 3.35 -19.81
N PHE A 148 -14.17 4.62 -19.54
CA PHE A 148 -15.38 4.99 -18.81
C PHE A 148 -16.64 4.88 -19.67
N ASP A 149 -16.52 5.04 -21.00
CA ASP A 149 -17.63 5.04 -21.95
C ASP A 149 -18.08 3.65 -22.43
N CYS A 150 -17.70 2.60 -21.71
CA CYS A 150 -18.11 1.23 -22.01
C CYS A 150 -19.56 0.93 -21.57
N SER A 151 -20.12 -0.18 -22.04
CA SER A 151 -21.51 -0.60 -21.72
C SER A 151 -21.77 -0.83 -20.23
N VAL A 152 -20.70 -1.17 -19.47
CA VAL A 152 -20.70 -1.36 -18.02
C VAL A 152 -20.78 -0.03 -17.26
N LYS A 153 -20.43 1.10 -17.92
CA LYS A 153 -20.37 2.46 -17.38
C LYS A 153 -19.29 2.68 -16.30
N ALA A 154 -18.28 1.82 -16.28
CA ALA A 154 -17.12 1.96 -15.41
C ALA A 154 -15.95 1.14 -15.96
N PRO A 155 -14.69 1.61 -15.83
CA PRO A 155 -13.52 0.78 -16.07
C PRO A 155 -13.47 -0.40 -15.09
N PHE A 156 -13.04 -1.57 -15.57
CA PHE A 156 -13.00 -2.78 -14.76
C PHE A 156 -11.93 -3.77 -15.19
N MET A 157 -11.60 -4.66 -14.26
CA MET A 157 -10.78 -5.84 -14.49
C MET A 157 -11.52 -7.07 -13.97
N LEU A 158 -11.60 -8.12 -14.78
CA LEU A 158 -12.08 -9.45 -14.38
C LEU A 158 -10.88 -10.33 -14.04
N MET A 159 -10.86 -10.87 -12.83
CA MET A 159 -9.68 -11.56 -12.28
C MET A 159 -10.07 -12.89 -11.61
N ASP A 160 -9.10 -13.76 -11.35
CA ASP A 160 -9.31 -14.92 -10.47
C ASP A 160 -9.92 -14.48 -9.13
N CYS A 161 -10.89 -15.27 -8.65
CA CYS A 161 -11.46 -15.09 -7.33
C CYS A 161 -10.65 -15.91 -6.32
N LEU A 162 -9.92 -15.23 -5.44
CA LEU A 162 -9.19 -15.88 -4.34
C LEU A 162 -10.08 -15.94 -3.11
N GLU A 163 -10.30 -17.14 -2.58
CA GLU A 163 -11.12 -17.36 -1.39
C GLU A 163 -10.33 -17.02 -0.13
N GLY A 164 -10.28 -15.73 0.17
CA GLY A 164 -9.57 -15.20 1.33
C GLY A 164 -9.87 -13.73 1.56
N ASN A 165 -9.15 -13.15 2.51
CA ASN A 165 -9.42 -11.81 3.01
C ASN A 165 -8.13 -10.98 3.08
N VAL A 166 -8.23 -9.67 2.84
CA VAL A 166 -7.11 -8.75 3.06
C VAL A 166 -7.10 -8.26 4.50
N GLY A 167 -5.97 -7.70 4.95
CA GLY A 167 -5.83 -7.18 6.31
C GLY A 167 -6.90 -6.17 6.70
N MET A 168 -7.39 -5.36 5.76
CA MET A 168 -8.47 -4.40 6.03
C MET A 168 -9.76 -5.07 6.50
N ASP A 169 -10.08 -6.25 5.96
CA ASP A 169 -11.25 -7.05 6.37
C ASP A 169 -11.02 -7.77 7.70
N LEU A 170 -9.75 -7.96 8.08
CA LEU A 170 -9.30 -8.70 9.27
C LEU A 170 -8.83 -7.77 10.42
N GLY A 171 -9.17 -6.48 10.36
CA GLY A 171 -8.83 -5.51 11.41
C GLY A 171 -7.33 -5.16 11.47
N MET A 172 -6.60 -5.37 10.38
CA MET A 172 -5.17 -5.07 10.19
C MET A 172 -4.23 -5.74 11.21
N THR A 173 -4.72 -6.78 11.90
CA THR A 173 -3.99 -7.48 12.95
C THR A 173 -3.57 -8.84 12.43
N ILE A 174 -2.29 -9.18 12.59
CA ILE A 174 -1.77 -10.51 12.24
C ILE A 174 -1.73 -11.35 13.53
N PRO A 175 -2.41 -12.52 13.59
CA PRO A 175 -2.38 -13.39 14.76
C PRO A 175 -0.94 -13.77 15.14
N PRO A 176 -0.56 -13.73 16.42
CA PRO A 176 0.80 -14.06 16.86
C PRO A 176 1.29 -15.43 16.37
N LYS A 177 0.39 -16.44 16.37
CA LYS A 177 0.68 -17.80 15.88
C LYS A 177 1.08 -17.86 14.40
N SER A 178 0.52 -16.96 13.58
CA SER A 178 0.72 -16.95 12.13
C SER A 178 1.75 -15.91 11.67
N LYS A 179 2.18 -15.01 12.57
CA LYS A 179 3.06 -13.89 12.23
C LYS A 179 4.34 -14.32 11.54
N LYS A 180 5.04 -15.34 12.06
CA LYS A 180 6.29 -15.83 11.46
C LYS A 180 6.09 -16.36 10.03
N ALA A 181 5.04 -17.14 9.81
CA ALA A 181 4.72 -17.68 8.48
C ALA A 181 4.34 -16.56 7.51
N PHE A 182 3.52 -15.61 7.94
CA PHE A 182 3.12 -14.45 7.15
C PHE A 182 4.32 -13.56 6.78
N LEU A 183 5.20 -13.25 7.74
CA LEU A 183 6.45 -12.52 7.51
C LEU A 183 7.32 -13.22 6.46
N SER A 184 7.48 -14.54 6.58
CA SER A 184 8.25 -15.34 5.62
C SER A 184 7.64 -15.32 4.22
N GLY A 185 6.31 -15.39 4.12
CA GLY A 185 5.60 -15.27 2.84
C GLY A 185 5.78 -13.89 2.19
N LEU A 186 5.65 -12.81 2.97
CA LEU A 186 5.89 -11.45 2.47
C LEU A 186 7.36 -11.23 2.08
N ALA A 187 8.31 -11.76 2.85
CA ALA A 187 9.73 -11.69 2.53
C ALA A 187 10.01 -12.38 1.18
N LYS A 188 9.43 -13.55 0.96
CA LYS A 188 9.55 -14.26 -0.32
C LYS A 188 9.05 -13.45 -1.51
N ILE A 189 7.88 -12.83 -1.37
CA ILE A 189 7.32 -11.97 -2.42
C ILE A 189 8.24 -10.76 -2.67
N HIS A 190 8.71 -10.12 -1.61
CA HIS A 190 9.56 -8.94 -1.72
C HIS A 190 10.91 -9.25 -2.37
N VAL A 191 11.53 -10.38 -2.03
CA VAL A 191 12.75 -10.87 -2.69
C VAL A 191 12.48 -11.15 -4.17
N HIS A 192 11.37 -11.78 -4.53
CA HIS A 192 11.02 -12.00 -5.94
C HIS A 192 10.73 -10.69 -6.70
N LEU A 193 10.18 -9.67 -6.05
CA LEU A 193 10.01 -8.34 -6.66
C LEU A 193 11.37 -7.69 -6.98
N SER A 194 12.37 -7.91 -6.12
CA SER A 194 13.72 -7.36 -6.30
C SER A 194 14.41 -7.86 -7.58
N THR A 195 13.96 -9.00 -8.12
CA THR A 195 14.52 -9.58 -9.35
C THR A 195 13.90 -8.99 -10.62
N VAL A 196 12.75 -8.31 -10.50
CA VAL A 196 12.11 -7.62 -11.62
C VAL A 196 12.68 -6.22 -11.68
N GLN A 197 13.73 -6.05 -12.47
CA GLN A 197 14.45 -4.79 -12.57
C GLN A 197 14.31 -4.18 -13.97
N LEU A 198 14.13 -2.86 -14.00
CA LEU A 198 13.86 -2.08 -15.20
C LEU A 198 14.92 -0.98 -15.40
N PRO A 199 15.28 -0.61 -16.63
CA PRO A 199 16.41 0.28 -16.90
C PRO A 199 16.20 1.75 -16.45
N LYS A 200 14.95 2.14 -16.18
CA LYS A 200 14.54 3.50 -15.82
C LYS A 200 13.50 3.45 -14.71
N ILE A 201 13.48 4.48 -13.88
CA ILE A 201 12.48 4.70 -12.83
C ILE A 201 11.21 5.22 -13.48
N GLY A 202 10.08 4.55 -13.27
CA GLY A 202 8.82 4.88 -13.95
C GLY A 202 7.76 3.79 -13.87
N THR A 203 6.56 4.13 -14.33
CA THR A 203 5.43 3.19 -14.49
C THR A 203 5.57 2.37 -15.77
N ILE A 204 4.92 1.22 -15.86
CA ILE A 204 4.97 0.37 -17.07
C ILE A 204 3.80 0.74 -18.00
N VAL A 205 4.05 1.61 -18.98
CA VAL A 205 2.97 2.12 -19.86
C VAL A 205 2.59 1.16 -20.99
N SER A 206 3.51 0.28 -21.40
CA SER A 206 3.24 -0.76 -22.38
C SER A 206 4.25 -1.91 -22.25
N MET A 207 3.88 -3.07 -22.81
CA MET A 207 4.78 -4.21 -22.98
C MET A 207 4.87 -4.58 -24.45
N ASN A 208 6.10 -4.77 -24.92
CA ASN A 208 6.39 -5.24 -26.26
C ASN A 208 6.25 -6.77 -26.35
N ALA A 209 6.09 -7.28 -27.57
CA ALA A 209 5.94 -8.71 -27.83
C ALA A 209 7.19 -9.53 -27.44
N ASP A 210 8.38 -8.90 -27.38
CA ASP A 210 9.63 -9.51 -26.95
C ASP A 210 9.79 -9.54 -25.41
N GLY A 211 8.80 -9.05 -24.67
CA GLY A 211 8.82 -9.00 -23.20
C GLY A 211 9.60 -7.82 -22.63
N THR A 212 10.04 -6.87 -23.45
CA THR A 212 10.57 -5.58 -22.98
C THR A 212 9.43 -4.63 -22.61
N CYS A 213 9.67 -3.78 -21.61
CA CYS A 213 8.69 -2.82 -21.13
C CYS A 213 9.07 -1.41 -21.57
N GLN A 214 8.06 -0.59 -21.86
CA GLN A 214 8.24 0.85 -21.98
C GLN A 214 7.90 1.50 -20.64
N GLN A 215 8.86 2.20 -20.03
CA GLN A 215 8.59 2.99 -18.84
C GLN A 215 8.11 4.38 -19.19
N GLY A 216 7.14 4.86 -18.40
CA GLY A 216 6.56 6.20 -18.50
C GLY A 216 6.59 6.96 -17.16
N PRO A 217 5.94 8.13 -17.11
CA PRO A 217 5.94 8.97 -15.92
C PRO A 217 5.21 8.33 -14.74
N ILE A 218 5.64 8.66 -13.54
CA ILE A 218 4.94 8.38 -12.29
C ILE A 218 3.88 9.47 -12.07
N PRO A 219 2.59 9.12 -11.89
CA PRO A 219 1.53 10.09 -11.67
C PRO A 219 1.84 11.08 -10.55
N GLY A 220 1.74 12.38 -10.85
CA GLY A 220 2.03 13.47 -9.91
C GLY A 220 3.51 13.78 -9.69
N LEU A 221 4.44 12.99 -10.23
CA LEU A 221 5.88 13.16 -10.07
C LEU A 221 6.60 13.47 -11.39
N GLY A 222 6.28 12.77 -12.47
CA GLY A 222 6.93 12.91 -13.78
C GLY A 222 7.82 11.71 -14.13
N GLY A 223 8.77 11.91 -15.05
CA GLY A 223 9.68 10.86 -15.56
C GLY A 223 9.28 10.33 -16.95
N PRO A 224 9.78 9.15 -17.37
CA PRO A 224 10.64 8.24 -16.61
C PRO A 224 12.04 8.84 -16.36
N PHE A 225 12.67 8.47 -15.26
CA PHE A 225 13.99 8.97 -14.86
C PHE A 225 15.09 7.93 -15.15
N ASN A 226 16.25 8.40 -15.60
CA ASN A 226 17.40 7.53 -15.85
C ASN A 226 18.25 7.29 -14.60
N THR A 227 18.13 8.18 -13.60
CA THR A 227 18.88 8.07 -12.35
C THR A 227 18.01 8.25 -11.10
N ALA A 228 18.46 7.72 -9.97
CA ALA A 228 17.84 7.95 -8.68
C ALA A 228 17.95 9.43 -8.26
N THR A 229 19.04 10.11 -8.62
CA THR A 229 19.22 11.55 -8.42
C THR A 229 18.10 12.35 -9.07
N GLU A 230 17.81 12.11 -10.36
CA GLU A 230 16.71 12.76 -11.08
C GLU A 230 15.36 12.51 -10.38
N PHE A 231 15.13 11.30 -9.87
CA PHE A 231 13.93 10.97 -9.11
C PHE A 231 13.82 11.77 -7.80
N PHE A 232 14.90 11.87 -7.01
CA PHE A 232 14.89 12.62 -5.75
C PHE A 232 14.74 14.13 -5.99
N GLU A 233 15.35 14.69 -7.03
CA GLU A 233 15.16 16.08 -7.45
C GLU A 233 13.71 16.34 -7.86
N ALA A 234 13.12 15.46 -8.68
CA ALA A 234 11.72 15.57 -9.06
C ALA A 234 10.79 15.44 -7.85
N TRP A 235 11.09 14.54 -6.92
CA TRP A 235 10.32 14.41 -5.68
C TRP A 235 10.38 15.68 -4.86
N ALA A 236 11.57 16.25 -4.65
CA ALA A 236 11.74 17.50 -3.92
C ALA A 236 10.99 18.67 -4.56
N ALA A 237 10.97 18.75 -5.89
CA ALA A 237 10.27 19.80 -6.62
C ALA A 237 8.73 19.69 -6.51
N GLN A 238 8.19 18.47 -6.41
CA GLN A 238 6.74 18.23 -6.40
C GLN A 238 6.15 17.97 -5.01
N ALA A 239 6.99 17.66 -4.01
CA ALA A 239 6.56 17.33 -2.67
C ALA A 239 5.81 18.50 -2.02
N LYS A 240 4.58 18.22 -1.57
CA LYS A 240 3.75 19.17 -0.83
C LYS A 240 3.27 18.52 0.45
N PHE A 241 3.48 19.21 1.56
CA PHE A 241 2.90 18.80 2.83
C PHE A 241 1.39 19.07 2.81
N ARG A 242 0.57 18.12 3.29
CA ARG A 242 -0.89 18.20 3.15
C ARG A 242 -1.55 19.29 4.02
N MET A 243 -0.92 19.63 5.13
CA MET A 243 -1.45 20.64 6.07
C MET A 243 -0.99 22.04 5.67
N SER A 244 -1.86 23.04 5.86
CA SER A 244 -1.45 24.44 5.84
C SER A 244 -0.51 24.76 7.01
N ASP A 245 0.20 25.88 6.95
CA ASP A 245 1.07 26.34 8.06
C ASP A 245 0.28 26.48 9.38
N GLU A 246 -0.93 27.03 9.32
CA GLU A 246 -1.82 27.17 10.48
C GLU A 246 -2.22 25.81 11.06
N GLN A 247 -2.62 24.85 10.20
CA GLN A 247 -2.97 23.50 10.63
C GLN A 247 -1.77 22.77 11.24
N LEU A 248 -0.60 22.91 10.62
CA LEU A 248 0.64 22.29 11.09
C LEU A 248 1.07 22.86 12.44
N ARG A 249 1.02 24.19 12.63
CA ARG A 249 1.28 24.84 13.93
C ARG A 249 0.34 24.33 15.01
N ALA A 250 -0.96 24.30 14.72
CA ALA A 250 -1.96 23.79 15.65
C ALA A 250 -1.72 22.33 16.04
N ALA A 251 -1.39 21.47 15.06
CA ALA A 251 -1.10 20.06 15.29
C ALA A 251 0.23 19.82 16.03
N SER A 252 1.19 20.75 15.91
CA SER A 252 2.51 20.64 16.54
C SER A 252 2.55 21.13 17.99
N GLY A 253 1.57 21.92 18.42
CA GLY A 253 1.46 22.41 19.80
C GLY A 253 2.69 23.21 20.24
N GLU A 254 3.23 22.88 21.41
CA GLU A 254 4.42 23.54 21.98
C GLU A 254 5.70 23.35 21.13
N TYR A 255 5.73 22.35 20.25
CA TYR A 255 6.88 22.04 19.39
C TYR A 255 6.79 22.71 18.01
N ALA A 256 5.81 23.59 17.78
CA ALA A 256 5.57 24.21 16.48
C ALA A 256 6.79 24.96 15.93
N ASP A 257 7.55 25.64 16.79
CA ASP A 257 8.72 26.42 16.38
C ASP A 257 9.90 25.54 15.92
N GLU A 258 9.93 24.25 16.28
CA GLU A 258 10.90 23.28 15.79
C GLU A 258 10.38 22.50 14.58
N ILE A 259 9.12 22.04 14.64
CA ILE A 259 8.54 21.15 13.65
C ILE A 259 8.24 21.89 12.34
N VAL A 260 7.69 23.10 12.39
CA VAL A 260 7.29 23.84 11.18
C VAL A 260 8.49 24.13 10.26
N PRO A 261 9.64 24.66 10.74
CA PRO A 261 10.83 24.81 9.92
C PRO A 261 11.39 23.47 9.42
N SER A 262 11.35 22.44 10.27
CA SER A 262 11.79 21.09 9.92
C SER A 262 11.00 20.49 8.74
N VAL A 263 9.66 20.59 8.77
CA VAL A 263 8.80 20.17 7.66
C VAL A 263 9.06 21.02 6.41
N SER A 264 9.13 22.34 6.56
CA SER A 264 9.26 23.27 5.42
C SER A 264 10.59 23.11 4.66
N SER A 265 11.67 22.80 5.37
CA SER A 265 13.02 22.65 4.79
C SER A 265 13.29 21.26 4.22
N PHE A 266 12.41 20.27 4.45
CA PHE A 266 12.66 18.89 4.06
C PHE A 266 12.81 18.70 2.54
N PRO A 267 11.91 19.20 1.67
CA PRO A 267 12.09 19.05 0.22
C PRO A 267 13.38 19.69 -0.29
N GLU A 268 13.72 20.90 0.19
CA GLU A 268 14.97 21.58 -0.19
C GLU A 268 16.20 20.77 0.23
N SER A 269 16.16 20.15 1.42
CA SER A 269 17.24 19.29 1.90
C SER A 269 17.41 18.03 1.05
N ILE A 270 16.31 17.40 0.63
CA ILE A 270 16.35 16.27 -0.32
C ILE A 270 16.96 16.70 -1.65
N SER A 271 16.57 17.85 -2.19
CA SER A 271 17.14 18.37 -3.44
C SER A 271 18.65 18.60 -3.32
N LYS A 272 19.13 19.21 -2.23
CA LYS A 272 20.57 19.45 -2.00
C LYS A 272 21.38 18.16 -1.87
N LEU A 273 20.77 17.11 -1.32
CA LEU A 273 21.43 15.83 -1.08
C LEU A 273 21.24 14.83 -2.22
N ALA A 274 20.40 15.10 -3.22
CA ALA A 274 19.91 14.12 -4.19
C ALA A 274 21.01 13.24 -4.81
N SER A 275 22.14 13.83 -5.22
CA SER A 275 23.29 13.14 -5.82
C SER A 275 24.05 12.19 -4.87
N ARG A 276 23.79 12.28 -3.56
CA ARG A 276 24.38 11.45 -2.50
C ARG A 276 23.35 10.52 -1.86
N LEU A 277 22.06 10.69 -2.17
CA LEU A 277 20.98 9.93 -1.55
C LEU A 277 20.92 8.49 -2.06
N SER A 278 21.48 8.15 -3.22
CA SER A 278 21.46 6.77 -3.72
C SER A 278 22.82 6.08 -3.66
N VAL A 279 22.83 4.79 -3.27
CA VAL A 279 24.01 3.91 -3.45
C VAL A 279 24.09 3.38 -4.88
N ARG A 280 22.98 3.43 -5.62
CA ARG A 280 22.83 2.88 -6.97
C ARG A 280 22.09 3.89 -7.83
N ASP A 281 22.81 4.95 -8.19
CA ASP A 281 22.23 6.06 -8.92
C ASP A 281 21.73 5.67 -10.32
N HIS A 282 22.40 4.70 -10.96
CA HIS A 282 21.98 4.16 -12.24
C HIS A 282 21.29 2.80 -12.08
N GLY A 283 20.40 2.50 -13.02
CA GLY A 283 19.68 1.25 -13.06
C GLY A 283 20.57 0.02 -13.28
N PRO A 284 19.96 -1.18 -13.26
CA PRO A 284 18.52 -1.39 -13.28
C PRO A 284 17.86 -1.21 -11.90
N PHE A 285 16.58 -0.80 -11.91
CA PHE A 285 15.79 -0.42 -10.73
C PHE A 285 14.71 -1.46 -10.42
N PRO A 286 14.56 -1.91 -9.17
CA PRO A 286 13.55 -2.91 -8.80
C PRO A 286 12.12 -2.35 -8.92
N LEU A 287 11.18 -3.24 -9.19
CA LEU A 287 9.76 -2.92 -9.26
C LEU A 287 9.15 -2.81 -7.86
N CYS A 288 8.74 -1.60 -7.47
CA CYS A 288 8.02 -1.33 -6.24
C CYS A 288 6.52 -1.55 -6.45
N HIS A 289 5.84 -2.14 -5.47
CA HIS A 289 4.37 -2.24 -5.44
C HIS A 289 3.70 -0.88 -5.15
N GLY A 290 4.33 -0.04 -4.32
CA GLY A 290 3.80 1.28 -3.92
C GLY A 290 2.90 1.29 -2.67
N ASP A 291 2.26 0.16 -2.34
CA ASP A 291 1.38 0.01 -1.17
C ASP A 291 1.49 -1.41 -0.57
N PHE A 292 2.72 -1.93 -0.46
CA PHE A 292 2.99 -3.31 -0.08
C PHE A 292 2.74 -3.56 1.41
N GLY A 293 1.88 -4.53 1.72
CA GLY A 293 1.58 -4.93 3.09
C GLY A 293 0.32 -5.79 3.20
N HIS A 294 -0.07 -6.09 4.43
CA HIS A 294 -1.25 -6.89 4.73
C HIS A 294 -2.55 -6.29 4.18
N ASN A 295 -2.62 -4.96 4.02
CA ASN A 295 -3.74 -4.27 3.39
C ASN A 295 -4.01 -4.73 1.94
N ASN A 296 -2.99 -5.21 1.22
CA ASN A 296 -3.08 -5.65 -0.17
C ASN A 296 -2.63 -7.11 -0.37
N THR A 297 -2.60 -7.89 0.72
CA THR A 297 -2.24 -9.32 0.70
C THR A 297 -3.44 -10.14 1.14
N ILE A 298 -3.96 -10.98 0.25
CA ILE A 298 -5.07 -11.90 0.52
C ILE A 298 -4.52 -13.13 1.24
N VAL A 299 -5.14 -13.49 2.35
CA VAL A 299 -4.79 -14.68 3.15
C VAL A 299 -5.97 -15.62 3.33
N ASP A 300 -5.69 -16.91 3.50
CA ASP A 300 -6.65 -17.92 3.94
C ASP A 300 -6.83 -17.90 5.48
N ASP A 301 -7.62 -18.84 6.01
CA ASP A 301 -7.90 -18.99 7.44
C ASP A 301 -6.68 -19.31 8.30
N ASP A 302 -5.68 -19.96 7.69
CA ASP A 302 -4.40 -20.28 8.32
C ASP A 302 -3.37 -19.15 8.18
N TYR A 303 -3.77 -18.03 7.56
CA TYR A 303 -2.92 -16.88 7.24
C TYR A 303 -1.84 -17.16 6.19
N HIS A 304 -1.99 -18.20 5.35
CA HIS A 304 -1.16 -18.38 4.17
C HIS A 304 -1.53 -17.36 3.11
N ILE A 305 -0.51 -16.81 2.43
CA ILE A 305 -0.72 -15.81 1.38
C ILE A 305 -1.24 -16.49 0.12
N LEU A 306 -2.46 -16.13 -0.29
CA LEU A 306 -3.11 -16.59 -1.52
C LEU A 306 -2.79 -15.68 -2.70
N GLY A 307 -2.55 -14.38 -2.46
CA GLY A 307 -2.15 -13.47 -3.52
C GLY A 307 -1.94 -12.03 -3.08
N VAL A 308 -1.25 -11.27 -3.94
CA VAL A 308 -1.01 -9.83 -3.81
C VAL A 308 -1.77 -9.09 -4.89
N ILE A 309 -2.49 -8.05 -4.47
CA ILE A 309 -3.42 -7.28 -5.31
C ILE A 309 -3.11 -5.79 -5.27
N ASP A 310 -3.86 -5.00 -6.04
CA ASP A 310 -3.78 -3.53 -6.06
C ASP A 310 -2.41 -2.97 -6.48
N TRP A 311 -2.08 -3.19 -7.76
CA TRP A 311 -0.82 -2.76 -8.36
C TRP A 311 -0.91 -1.36 -8.99
N GLU A 312 -1.93 -0.57 -8.65
CA GLU A 312 -2.21 0.72 -9.31
C GLU A 312 -1.14 1.80 -9.05
N THR A 313 -0.38 1.63 -7.96
CA THR A 313 0.71 2.54 -7.56
C THR A 313 2.10 1.98 -7.86
N ALA A 314 2.18 0.86 -8.60
CA ALA A 314 3.44 0.20 -8.87
C ALA A 314 4.30 0.96 -9.89
N PHE A 315 5.61 1.00 -9.64
CA PHE A 315 6.60 1.64 -10.49
C PHE A 315 7.99 1.07 -10.22
N ALA A 316 8.90 1.10 -11.19
CA ALA A 316 10.32 0.84 -10.91
C ALA A 316 10.91 2.03 -10.16
N GLY A 317 11.52 1.79 -9.00
CA GLY A 317 11.98 2.85 -8.10
C GLY A 317 13.44 2.67 -7.63
N PRO A 318 14.04 3.71 -7.03
CA PRO A 318 15.35 3.59 -6.38
C PRO A 318 15.36 2.49 -5.33
N TRP A 319 16.52 1.87 -5.10
CA TRP A 319 16.70 0.86 -4.05
C TRP A 319 16.37 1.39 -2.65
N GLU A 320 16.56 2.68 -2.42
CA GLU A 320 16.18 3.34 -1.17
C GLU A 320 14.67 3.28 -0.91
N VAL A 321 13.85 3.45 -1.96
CA VAL A 321 12.39 3.39 -1.86
C VAL A 321 11.90 1.95 -1.82
N PHE A 322 12.54 1.06 -2.59
CA PHE A 322 12.22 -0.36 -2.61
C PHE A 322 12.54 -1.04 -1.27
N GLY A 323 13.67 -0.68 -0.64
CA GLY A 323 14.12 -1.22 0.65
C GLY A 323 13.38 -0.67 1.88
N ASP A 324 12.15 -0.18 1.74
CA ASP A 324 11.31 0.18 2.89
C ASP A 324 10.57 -1.06 3.43
N PHE A 325 10.19 -1.03 4.71
CA PHE A 325 9.43 -2.13 5.30
C PHE A 325 8.01 -2.19 4.74
N PRO A 326 7.42 -3.39 4.60
CA PRO A 326 5.98 -3.52 4.32
C PRO A 326 5.17 -2.69 5.33
N LEU A 327 4.10 -2.07 4.88
CA LEU A 327 3.32 -1.12 5.69
C LEU A 327 2.78 -1.72 6.99
N SER A 328 2.58 -3.04 7.02
CA SER A 328 2.23 -3.82 8.22
C SER A 328 3.19 -3.65 9.39
N PHE A 329 4.46 -3.36 9.10
CA PHE A 329 5.53 -3.27 10.11
C PHE A 329 6.25 -1.92 10.06
N SER A 330 5.67 -0.93 9.37
CA SER A 330 6.25 0.41 9.31
C SER A 330 6.14 1.11 10.67
N THR A 331 7.24 1.75 11.05
CA THR A 331 7.37 2.60 12.24
C THR A 331 7.66 4.04 11.80
N VAL A 332 7.35 5.01 12.66
CA VAL A 332 7.86 6.37 12.46
C VAL A 332 9.36 6.34 12.77
N PRO A 333 10.24 6.91 11.93
CA PRO A 333 11.66 7.04 12.24
C PRO A 333 11.85 7.68 13.61
N PRO A 334 12.67 7.10 14.52
CA PRO A 334 12.86 7.61 15.88
C PRO A 334 13.20 9.11 15.92
N GLY A 335 14.03 9.57 14.98
CA GLY A 335 14.41 10.99 14.89
C GLY A 335 13.24 11.92 14.61
N MET A 336 12.17 11.43 13.96
CA MET A 336 10.99 12.21 13.61
C MET A 336 9.83 12.03 14.61
N ASP A 337 9.88 10.98 15.42
CA ASP A 337 8.84 10.60 16.36
C ASP A 337 8.91 11.41 17.67
N VAL A 338 7.92 11.22 18.54
CA VAL A 338 7.86 11.96 19.80
C VAL A 338 8.87 11.42 20.82
N PRO A 339 9.71 12.26 21.46
CA PRO A 339 10.79 11.78 22.34
C PRO A 339 10.31 10.98 23.54
N TRP A 340 9.09 11.22 24.02
CA TRP A 340 8.56 10.52 25.20
C TRP A 340 8.20 9.06 24.94
N ASP A 341 8.15 8.61 23.68
CA ASP A 341 7.93 7.20 23.33
C ASP A 341 9.20 6.33 23.49
N TYR A 342 10.35 6.95 23.78
CA TYR A 342 11.65 6.30 23.88
C TYR A 342 12.30 6.54 25.26
N ASN A 343 13.08 5.56 25.71
CA ASN A 343 13.95 5.65 26.88
C ASN A 343 15.21 6.47 26.57
N GLU A 344 16.00 6.81 27.59
CA GLU A 344 17.25 7.57 27.43
C GLU A 344 18.28 6.84 26.55
N ASP A 345 18.24 5.51 26.49
CA ASP A 345 19.07 4.68 25.62
C ASP A 345 18.53 4.54 24.19
N GLY A 346 17.42 5.21 23.86
CA GLY A 346 16.74 5.13 22.57
C GLY A 346 15.86 3.90 22.38
N SER A 347 15.73 3.03 23.38
CA SER A 347 14.83 1.87 23.31
C SER A 347 13.35 2.30 23.40
N PRO A 348 12.42 1.61 22.71
CA PRO A 348 11.00 1.87 22.82
C PRO A 348 10.46 1.69 24.25
N LYS A 349 9.63 2.61 24.73
CA LYS A 349 8.95 2.46 26.04
C LYS A 349 7.77 1.50 26.01
N SER A 350 7.00 1.51 24.93
CA SER A 350 5.80 0.67 24.84
C SER A 350 6.14 -0.71 24.30
N ALA A 351 5.47 -1.74 24.86
CA ALA A 351 5.60 -3.11 24.37
C ALA A 351 5.18 -3.25 22.90
N GLU A 352 4.20 -2.44 22.46
CA GLU A 352 3.73 -2.41 21.07
C GLU A 352 4.80 -1.92 20.11
N LEU A 353 5.48 -0.81 20.43
CA LEU A 353 6.55 -0.28 19.59
C LEU A 353 7.78 -1.20 19.62
N ALA A 354 8.13 -1.75 20.79
CA ALA A 354 9.18 -2.77 20.91
C ALA A 354 8.89 -4.00 20.03
N GLN A 355 7.64 -4.45 19.99
CA GLN A 355 7.23 -5.56 19.13
C GLN A 355 7.34 -5.22 17.65
N LYS A 356 7.01 -3.99 17.22
CA LYS A 356 7.20 -3.58 15.81
C LYS A 356 8.66 -3.64 15.38
N TYR A 357 9.58 -3.17 16.22
CA TYR A 357 11.02 -3.30 15.94
C TYR A 357 11.50 -4.75 15.96
N ALA A 358 10.91 -5.61 16.79
CA ALA A 358 11.16 -7.05 16.73
C ALA A 358 10.67 -7.66 15.40
N ASP A 359 9.45 -7.30 14.97
CA ASP A 359 8.87 -7.75 13.71
C ASP A 359 9.74 -7.30 12.50
N GLN A 360 10.29 -6.09 12.52
CA GLN A 360 11.23 -5.61 11.49
C GLN A 360 12.51 -6.46 11.44
N ARG A 361 13.10 -6.80 12.60
CA ARG A 361 14.29 -7.68 12.66
C ARG A 361 13.97 -9.09 12.15
N ASP A 362 12.84 -9.64 12.55
CA ASP A 362 12.38 -10.95 12.08
C ASP A 362 12.12 -10.94 10.57
N TYR A 363 11.58 -9.83 10.03
CA TYR A 363 11.39 -9.65 8.60
C TYR A 363 12.72 -9.62 7.83
N VAL A 364 13.71 -8.85 8.29
CA VAL A 364 15.05 -8.83 7.69
C VAL A 364 15.67 -10.24 7.70
N ALA A 365 15.55 -10.97 8.81
CA ALA A 365 16.04 -12.34 8.90
C ALA A 365 15.34 -13.27 7.89
N ALA A 366 14.02 -13.15 7.72
CA ALA A 366 13.27 -13.91 6.72
C ALA A 366 13.65 -13.56 5.28
N VAL A 367 13.93 -12.28 5.00
CA VAL A 367 14.46 -11.84 3.70
C VAL A 367 15.81 -12.50 3.43
N LYS A 368 16.74 -12.43 4.37
CA LYS A 368 18.06 -13.09 4.25
C LYS A 368 17.95 -14.59 3.99
N GLU A 369 17.03 -15.25 4.68
CA GLU A 369 16.80 -16.68 4.48
C GLU A 369 16.36 -16.97 3.04
N GLU A 370 15.43 -16.18 2.48
CA GLU A 370 14.97 -16.38 1.10
C GLU A 370 16.01 -15.99 0.04
N GLU A 371 16.75 -14.90 0.25
CA GLU A 371 17.86 -14.50 -0.64
C GLU A 371 18.92 -15.63 -0.74
N ASN A 372 19.23 -16.28 0.39
CA ASN A 372 20.14 -17.43 0.44
C ASN A 372 19.57 -18.64 -0.30
N ARG A 373 18.27 -18.94 -0.14
CA ARG A 373 17.60 -20.04 -0.87
C ARG A 373 17.58 -19.82 -2.38
N SER A 374 17.50 -18.57 -2.82
CA SER A 374 17.42 -18.18 -4.23
C SER A 374 18.78 -18.17 -4.95
N GLY A 375 19.85 -18.63 -4.28
CA GLY A 375 21.17 -18.78 -4.89
C GLY A 375 22.06 -17.54 -4.81
N GLY A 376 21.74 -16.58 -3.93
CA GLY A 376 22.65 -15.50 -3.50
C GLY A 376 23.12 -14.51 -4.56
N ASN A 377 22.64 -14.61 -5.80
CA ASN A 377 23.13 -13.79 -6.90
C ASN A 377 22.35 -12.47 -7.02
N GLY A 378 22.79 -11.48 -6.24
CA GLY A 378 22.45 -10.07 -6.49
C GLY A 378 21.23 -9.51 -5.74
N HIS A 379 20.71 -10.21 -4.74
CA HIS A 379 19.63 -9.69 -3.91
C HIS A 379 20.19 -8.73 -2.85
N CYS A 380 19.78 -7.48 -2.95
CA CYS A 380 20.28 -6.38 -2.12
C CYS A 380 19.18 -5.84 -1.21
N LEU A 381 18.11 -6.63 -1.03
CA LEU A 381 16.96 -6.21 -0.26
C LEU A 381 17.28 -6.28 1.22
N SER A 382 17.91 -7.35 1.71
CA SER A 382 18.35 -7.38 3.12
C SER A 382 19.35 -6.26 3.43
N GLU A 383 20.32 -6.02 2.56
CA GLU A 383 21.27 -4.90 2.70
C GLU A 383 20.55 -3.54 2.73
N ALA A 384 19.58 -3.33 1.83
CA ALA A 384 18.79 -2.09 1.80
C ALA A 384 17.92 -1.90 3.06
N LEU A 385 17.30 -2.97 3.56
CA LEU A 385 16.49 -2.96 4.78
C LEU A 385 17.35 -2.75 6.05
N GLU A 386 18.61 -3.18 6.04
CA GLU A 386 19.55 -3.00 7.14
C GLU A 386 20.20 -1.61 7.18
N ASP A 387 20.24 -0.87 6.06
CA ASP A 387 20.64 0.54 6.06
C ASP A 387 19.52 1.42 6.63
N SER A 388 19.50 1.49 7.96
CA SER A 388 18.51 2.23 8.73
C SER A 388 18.39 3.70 8.31
N ARG A 389 19.46 4.34 7.81
CA ARG A 389 19.41 5.73 7.36
C ARG A 389 18.58 5.87 6.08
N ARG A 390 18.82 4.99 5.10
CA ARG A 390 18.10 5.00 3.82
C ARG A 390 16.66 4.54 3.98
N GLN A 391 16.44 3.52 4.79
CA GLN A 391 15.10 3.02 5.12
C GLN A 391 14.28 4.14 5.81
N GLN A 392 14.85 4.81 6.81
CA GLN A 392 14.16 5.91 7.49
C GLN A 392 13.90 7.10 6.57
N LEU A 393 14.80 7.41 5.63
CA LEU A 393 14.59 8.42 4.60
C LEU A 393 13.37 8.08 3.72
N ALA A 394 13.28 6.87 3.19
CA ALA A 394 12.17 6.45 2.34
C ALA A 394 10.83 6.49 3.10
N THR A 395 10.83 5.98 4.34
CA THR A 395 9.66 6.10 5.22
C THR A 395 9.29 7.57 5.48
N ALA A 396 10.27 8.46 5.73
CA ALA A 396 10.02 9.88 5.95
C ALA A 396 9.41 10.54 4.70
N MET A 397 9.92 10.27 3.50
CA MET A 397 9.34 10.79 2.24
C MET A 397 7.86 10.38 2.09
N ARG A 398 7.52 9.13 2.39
CA ARG A 398 6.12 8.65 2.35
C ARG A 398 5.26 9.32 3.42
N LEU A 399 5.77 9.44 4.66
CA LEU A 399 5.06 10.10 5.76
C LEU A 399 4.82 11.60 5.50
N PHE A 400 5.77 12.27 4.84
CA PHE A 400 5.65 13.66 4.42
C PHE A 400 4.47 13.85 3.45
N GLN A 401 4.40 13.02 2.42
CA GLN A 401 3.30 13.06 1.44
C GLN A 401 1.93 12.74 2.06
N ASN A 402 1.92 12.01 3.18
CA ASN A 402 0.72 11.72 3.96
C ASN A 402 0.37 12.81 4.99
N GLY A 403 1.21 13.85 5.14
CA GLY A 403 0.98 14.94 6.08
C GLY A 403 1.26 14.58 7.53
N LYS A 404 2.11 13.58 7.79
CA LYS A 404 2.50 13.22 9.16
C LYS A 404 3.37 14.33 9.76
N VAL A 405 2.94 14.88 10.89
CA VAL A 405 3.69 15.87 11.66
C VAL A 405 4.92 15.20 12.31
N GLY A 406 6.09 15.85 12.26
CA GLY A 406 7.32 15.37 12.91
C GLY A 406 8.58 16.13 12.49
N TRP A 407 9.71 15.80 13.13
CA TRP A 407 11.03 16.42 12.88
C TRP A 407 11.78 15.82 11.68
N TYR A 408 11.31 16.07 10.46
CA TYR A 408 11.99 15.68 9.21
C TYR A 408 13.47 16.09 9.11
N SER A 409 13.88 17.24 9.65
CA SER A 409 15.28 17.67 9.63
C SER A 409 16.20 16.72 10.38
N LYS A 410 15.72 16.08 11.46
CA LYS A 410 16.51 15.09 12.23
C LYS A 410 16.78 13.82 11.43
N VAL A 411 15.93 13.49 10.45
CA VAL A 411 16.19 12.39 9.50
C VAL A 411 17.28 12.80 8.51
N ILE A 412 17.27 14.06 8.06
CA ILE A 412 18.31 14.63 7.18
C ILE A 412 19.67 14.67 7.87
N ASP A 413 19.73 15.08 9.14
CA ASP A 413 20.99 15.19 9.90
C ASP A 413 21.74 13.86 10.00
N GLN A 414 21.02 12.73 9.98
CA GLN A 414 21.62 11.38 10.00
C GLN A 414 22.26 10.97 8.66
N LEU A 415 21.93 11.67 7.56
CA LEU A 415 22.44 11.41 6.22
C LEU A 415 23.69 12.24 5.88
N CYS A 416 23.97 13.30 6.64
CA CYS A 416 25.00 14.30 6.35
C CYS A 416 26.43 13.83 6.62
#